data_AF-A0A5D8YEA3-F1
#
_entry.id   AF-A0A5D8YEA3-F1
#
_cell.length_a   1.000
_cell.length_b   1.000
_cell.length_c   1.000
_cell.angle_alpha   90.00
_cell.angle_beta   90.00
_cell.angle_gamma   90.00
#
_symmetry.space_group_name_H-M   'P 1'
#
loop_
_entity.id
_entity.type
_entity.pdbx_description
1 polymer ?
#
loop_
_entity_poly.entity_id
_entity_poly.type
_entity_poly.pdbx_seq_one_letter_code
_entity_poly.pdbx_strand_id
1 'polypeptide(L)'
;MSTRKLSNISVSKFESFLELAQCKLVRQTGGHIVYSRCDCLRPIIFQSHIDPMPEFIVKNNLRILGYSKNDFFDILECKVTVKRKGNSFILSTD
;
A
#
# COMPACT_ATOMS: atom_id res chain seq x y z
N MET A 1 5.05 -16.29 18.03
CA MET A 1 5.02 -15.01 17.29
C MET A 1 5.46 -15.27 15.86
N SER A 2 4.53 -15.39 14.90
CA SER A 2 4.92 -15.54 13.50
C SER A 2 5.48 -14.20 13.02
N THR A 3 6.77 -14.15 12.73
CA THR A 3 7.39 -12.96 12.17
C THR A 3 6.85 -12.78 10.75
N ARG A 4 5.77 -12.01 10.57
CA ARG A 4 5.31 -11.61 9.23
C ARG A 4 6.50 -10.95 8.55
N LYS A 5 6.90 -11.38 7.35
CA LYS A 5 8.04 -10.79 6.60
C LYS A 5 7.50 -10.01 5.42
N LEU A 6 8.10 -8.85 5.11
CA LEU A 6 7.79 -8.09 3.88
C LEU A 6 8.58 -8.62 2.67
N SER A 7 8.93 -9.90 2.69
CA SER A 7 9.60 -10.60 1.61
C SER A 7 8.57 -11.19 0.66
N ASN A 8 8.91 -11.30 -0.63
CA ASN A 8 8.09 -11.97 -1.64
C ASN A 8 6.69 -11.34 -1.80
N ILE A 9 6.60 -10.01 -1.69
CA ILE A 9 5.37 -9.29 -1.99
C ILE A 9 5.27 -9.17 -3.51
N SER A 10 4.26 -9.80 -4.10
CA SER A 10 4.02 -9.64 -5.52
C SER A 10 3.46 -8.26 -5.85
N VAL A 11 3.70 -7.79 -7.07
CA VAL A 11 3.12 -6.53 -7.56
C VAL A 11 1.61 -6.51 -7.37
N SER A 12 0.92 -7.56 -7.80
CA SER A 12 -0.53 -7.70 -7.65
C SER A 12 -0.99 -7.66 -6.18
N LYS A 13 -0.26 -8.28 -5.25
CA LYS A 13 -0.58 -8.20 -3.82
C LYS A 13 -0.43 -6.78 -3.29
N PHE A 14 0.58 -6.04 -3.75
CA PHE A 14 0.77 -4.65 -3.36
C PHE A 14 -0.33 -3.74 -3.96
N GLU A 15 -0.76 -3.99 -5.19
CA GLU A 15 -1.90 -3.29 -5.80
C GLU A 15 -3.21 -3.53 -5.04
N SER A 16 -3.54 -4.78 -4.71
CA SER A 16 -4.73 -5.09 -3.89
C SER A 16 -4.70 -4.38 -2.54
N PHE A 17 -3.51 -4.31 -1.90
CA PHE A 17 -3.35 -3.53 -0.68
C PHE A 17 -3.65 -2.04 -0.90
N LEU A 18 -3.16 -1.44 -1.99
CA LEU A 18 -3.38 -0.02 -2.28
C LEU A 18 -4.86 0.29 -2.54
N GLU A 19 -5.57 -0.60 -3.24
CA GLU A 19 -7.02 -0.50 -3.45
C GLU A 19 -7.79 -0.55 -2.12
N LEU A 20 -7.47 -1.52 -1.25
CA LEU A 20 -8.06 -1.62 0.09
C LEU A 20 -7.72 -0.39 0.96
N ALA A 21 -6.53 0.17 0.78
CA ALA A 21 -6.08 1.40 1.43
C ALA A 21 -6.70 2.68 0.86
N GLN A 22 -7.68 2.56 -0.06
CA GLN A 22 -8.38 3.67 -0.71
C GLN A 22 -7.45 4.57 -1.55
N CYS A 23 -6.32 4.04 -2.01
CA CYS A 23 -5.47 4.71 -2.98
C CYS A 23 -6.05 4.56 -4.39
N LYS A 24 -5.87 5.57 -5.23
CA LYS A 24 -6.33 5.56 -6.62
C LYS A 24 -5.17 5.43 -7.59
N LEU A 25 -5.32 4.56 -8.58
CA LEU A 25 -4.40 4.51 -9.72
C LEU A 25 -4.51 5.82 -10.51
N VAL A 26 -3.36 6.47 -10.72
CA VAL A 26 -3.26 7.75 -11.45
C VAL A 26 -2.76 7.50 -12.87
N ARG A 27 -1.72 6.67 -13.02
CA ARG A 27 -1.15 6.33 -14.33
C ARG A 27 -0.34 5.04 -14.25
N GLN A 28 -0.22 4.39 -15.40
CA GLN A 28 0.71 3.30 -15.64
C GLN A 28 1.38 3.50 -17.00
N THR A 29 2.69 3.73 -17.01
CA THR A 29 3.43 4.03 -18.25
C THR A 29 4.89 3.61 -18.10
N GLY A 30 5.48 3.02 -19.15
CA GLY A 30 6.90 2.67 -19.16
C GLY A 30 7.31 1.74 -18.03
N GLY A 31 6.46 0.77 -17.68
CA GLY A 31 6.71 -0.18 -16.59
C GLY A 31 6.67 0.41 -15.18
N HIS A 32 6.18 1.65 -15.02
CA HIS A 32 5.96 2.30 -13.73
C HIS A 32 4.46 2.45 -13.47
N ILE A 33 4.06 2.14 -12.24
CA ILE A 33 2.71 2.30 -11.71
C ILE A 33 2.73 3.44 -10.70
N VAL A 34 1.74 4.32 -10.78
CA VAL A 34 1.59 5.46 -9.88
C VAL A 34 0.21 5.47 -9.25
N TYR A 35 0.19 5.39 -7.92
CA TYR A 35 -1.00 5.58 -7.10
C TYR A 35 -0.94 6.90 -6.33
N SER A 36 -2.09 7.44 -5.97
CA SER A 36 -2.20 8.63 -5.11
C SER A 36 -3.41 8.54 -4.20
N ARG A 37 -3.34 9.25 -3.08
CA ARG A 37 -4.42 9.40 -2.10
C ARG A 37 -4.41 10.85 -1.60
N CYS A 38 -5.57 11.41 -1.26
CA CYS A 38 -5.70 12.85 -1.04
C CYS A 38 -4.95 13.37 0.21
N ASP A 39 -4.60 12.50 1.14
CA ASP A 39 -3.77 12.78 2.32
C ASP A 39 -2.27 12.57 2.07
N CYS A 40 -1.87 11.97 0.94
CA CYS A 40 -0.48 11.74 0.61
C CYS A 40 0.12 12.96 -0.10
N LEU A 41 1.16 13.56 0.51
CA LEU A 41 1.94 14.64 -0.11
C LEU A 41 2.76 14.17 -1.34
N ARG A 42 3.10 12.87 -1.37
CA ARG A 42 3.88 12.25 -2.45
C ARG A 42 3.09 11.09 -3.04
N PRO A 43 3.10 10.89 -4.37
CA PRO A 43 2.51 9.71 -4.97
C PRO A 43 3.29 8.45 -4.59
N ILE A 44 2.59 7.32 -4.63
CA ILE A 44 3.13 5.98 -4.40
C ILE A 44 3.56 5.45 -5.76
N ILE A 45 4.85 5.14 -5.92
CA ILE A 45 5.42 4.75 -7.20
C ILE A 45 6.18 3.43 -7.04
N PHE A 46 5.95 2.50 -7.96
CA PHE A 46 6.68 1.25 -8.05
C PHE A 46 6.67 0.73 -9.49
N GLN A 47 7.51 -0.26 -9.77
CA GLN A 47 7.63 -0.85 -11.11
C GLN A 47 6.70 -2.04 -11.25
N SER A 48 6.02 -2.15 -12.40
CA SER A 48 5.08 -3.24 -12.69
C SER A 48 5.76 -4.57 -13.05
N HIS A 49 7.05 -4.53 -13.36
CA HIS A 49 7.80 -5.66 -13.91
C HIS A 49 8.86 -6.23 -12.95
N ILE A 50 9.10 -5.59 -11.80
CA ILE A 50 9.94 -6.16 -10.75
C ILE A 50 9.04 -6.96 -9.82
N ASP A 51 9.14 -8.29 -9.94
CA ASP A 51 8.39 -9.24 -9.12
C ASP A 51 9.34 -10.34 -8.60
N PRO A 52 9.43 -10.58 -7.28
CA PRO A 52 8.73 -9.87 -6.21
C PRO A 52 9.25 -8.44 -5.99
N MET A 53 8.38 -7.56 -5.52
CA MET A 53 8.74 -6.19 -5.20
C MET A 53 9.83 -6.15 -4.11
N PRO A 54 10.89 -5.33 -4.29
CA PRO A 54 11.92 -5.18 -3.29
C PRO A 54 11.35 -4.63 -1.98
N GLU A 55 11.75 -5.22 -0.84
CA GLU A 55 11.21 -4.87 0.48
C GLU A 55 11.36 -3.37 0.81
N PHE A 56 12.44 -2.73 0.37
CA PHE A 56 12.66 -1.31 0.63
C PHE A 56 11.64 -0.41 -0.08
N ILE A 57 11.17 -0.79 -1.27
CA ILE A 57 10.11 -0.06 -2.00
C ILE A 57 8.80 -0.15 -1.22
N VAL A 58 8.44 -1.36 -0.77
CA VAL A 58 7.23 -1.57 0.04
C VAL A 58 7.31 -0.75 1.32
N LYS A 59 8.43 -0.81 2.05
CA LYS A 59 8.64 -0.01 3.28
C LYS A 59 8.54 1.49 3.04
N ASN A 60 9.14 2.00 1.95
CA ASN A 60 9.07 3.41 1.63
C ASN A 60 7.63 3.87 1.34
N ASN A 61 6.88 3.08 0.59
CA ASN A 61 5.49 3.40 0.26
C ASN A 61 4.57 3.32 1.51
N LEU A 62 4.79 2.35 2.40
CA LEU A 62 4.07 2.29 3.68
C LEU A 62 4.36 3.53 4.54
N ARG A 63 5.61 4.00 4.57
CA ARG A 63 5.98 5.24 5.26
C ARG A 63 5.28 6.48 4.68
N ILE A 64 5.10 6.55 3.36
CA ILE A 64 4.34 7.65 2.71
C ILE A 64 2.87 7.64 3.16
N LEU A 65 2.30 6.45 3.36
CA LEU A 65 0.94 6.25 3.83
C LEU A 65 0.77 6.38 5.36
N GLY A 66 1.88 6.45 6.11
CA GLY A 66 1.86 6.42 7.57
C GLY A 66 1.52 5.05 8.17
N TYR A 67 1.66 3.97 7.40
CA TYR A 67 1.33 2.61 7.82
C TYR A 67 2.56 1.84 8.30
N SER A 68 2.33 1.00 9.29
CA SER A 68 3.28 0.00 9.74
C SER A 68 3.20 -1.25 8.86
N LYS A 69 4.18 -2.14 9.06
CA LYS A 69 4.18 -3.46 8.44
C LYS A 69 2.98 -4.31 8.88
N ASN A 70 2.50 -4.15 10.11
CA ASN A 70 1.35 -4.92 10.59
C ASN A 70 0.08 -4.44 9.89
N ASP A 71 -0.10 -3.12 9.78
CA ASP A 71 -1.24 -2.52 9.07
C ASP A 71 -1.35 -3.04 7.64
N PHE A 72 -0.23 -3.20 6.93
CA PHE A 72 -0.22 -3.81 5.60
C PHE A 72 -0.90 -5.18 5.56
N PHE A 73 -0.53 -6.06 6.49
CA PHE A 73 -1.12 -7.41 6.55
C PHE A 73 -2.54 -7.38 7.11
N ASP A 74 -2.83 -6.52 8.08
CA ASP A 74 -4.15 -6.44 8.68
C ASP A 74 -5.19 -5.87 7.70
N ILE A 75 -4.78 -4.95 6.81
CA ILE A 75 -5.60 -4.49 5.69
C ILE A 75 -5.81 -5.61 4.67
N LEU A 76 -4.75 -6.32 4.26
CA LEU A 76 -4.86 -7.43 3.30
C LEU A 76 -5.69 -8.62 3.82
N GLU A 77 -5.64 -8.89 5.11
CA GLU A 77 -6.44 -9.92 5.78
C GLU A 77 -7.85 -9.42 6.14
N CYS A 78 -8.21 -8.20 5.72
CA CYS A 78 -9.49 -7.54 6.02
C CYS A 78 -9.82 -7.45 7.52
N LYS A 79 -8.81 -7.46 8.39
CA LYS A 79 -8.96 -7.25 9.84
C LYS A 79 -9.22 -5.79 10.19
N VAL A 80 -8.75 -4.90 9.34
CA VAL A 80 -8.85 -3.46 9.49
C VAL A 80 -9.34 -2.87 8.17
N THR A 81 -10.31 -1.98 8.24
CA THR A 81 -10.82 -1.25 7.08
C THR A 81 -10.31 0.19 7.09
N VAL A 82 -10.02 0.71 5.89
CA VAL A 82 -9.56 2.10 5.74
C VAL A 82 -10.77 2.99 5.47
N LYS A 83 -11.13 3.84 6.44
CA LYS A 83 -12.27 4.77 6.35
C LYS A 83 -11.79 6.18 6.11
N ARG A 84 -12.46 6.89 5.20
CA ARG A 84 -12.19 8.31 4.92
C ARG A 84 -12.78 9.19 6.03
N LYS A 85 -11.95 10.05 6.62
CA LYS A 85 -12.34 11.08 7.60
C LYS A 85 -11.90 12.45 7.09
N GLY A 86 -12.80 13.12 6.36
CA GLY A 86 -12.50 14.39 5.69
C GLY A 86 -11.45 14.20 4.57
N ASN A 87 -10.29 14.86 4.72
CA ASN A 87 -9.17 14.73 3.80
C ASN A 87 -8.17 13.64 4.19
N SER A 88 -8.35 13.00 5.36
CA SER A 88 -7.47 11.96 5.89
C SER A 88 -8.15 10.58 5.84
N PHE A 89 -7.35 9.53 6.00
CA PHE A 89 -7.84 8.16 6.12
C PHE A 89 -7.41 7.57 7.46
N ILE A 90 -8.33 6.88 8.12
CA ILE A 90 -8.10 6.24 9.41
C ILE A 90 -8.35 4.74 9.31
N LEU A 91 -7.59 3.99 10.10
CA LEU A 91 -7.79 2.57 10.30
C LEU A 91 -8.95 2.37 11.29
N SER A 92 -9.95 1.59 10.89
CA SER A 92 -11.06 1.17 11.74
C SER A 92 -11.05 -0.35 11.82
N THR A 93 -11.09 -0.89 13.03
CA THR A 93 -11.57 -2.25 13.25
C THR A 93 -13.09 -2.16 13.31
N ASP A 94 -13.79 -2.93 12.49
CA ASP A 94 -15.23 -3.13 12.64
C ASP A 94 -15.52 -4.14 13.76
#